data_AF-A0AAD9V7V3-F1
#
_entry.id   AF-A0AAD9V7V3-F1
#
_cell.length_a   1.000
_cell.length_b   1.000
_cell.length_c   1.000
_cell.angle_alpha   90.00
_cell.angle_beta   90.00
_cell.angle_gamma   90.00
#
_symmetry.space_group_name_H-M   'P 1'
#
loop_
_entity.id
_entity.type
_entity.pdbx_description
1 polymer ?
#
loop_
_entity_poly.entity_id
_entity_poly.type
_entity_poly.pdbx_seq_one_letter_code
_entity_poly.pdbx_strand_id
1 'polypeptide(L)'
;MAAAPFDLIIRNGRVIDPANELNEIADVGVKDKKITSVVPLIEERGQKEFDASGCIVTPGLIDGHVHIYQHVTPLGVNVDETCLARGVTTVVDAGSAGATTFPGLRKFIAEKSKTRVLSLLHISAHGLASAGCTSLGIDIIFVLL
;
A
#
# COMPACT_ATOMS: atom_id res chain seq x y z
N MET A 1 17.86 31.57 6.46
CA MET A 1 17.55 30.47 7.38
C MET A 1 18.21 29.22 6.83
N ALA A 2 19.05 28.52 7.59
CA ALA A 2 19.64 27.27 7.13
C ALA A 2 18.51 26.25 6.89
N ALA A 3 18.58 25.49 5.78
CA ALA A 3 17.59 24.45 5.52
C ALA A 3 17.72 23.37 6.60
N ALA A 4 16.58 22.95 7.17
CA ALA A 4 16.61 21.88 8.16
C ALA A 4 17.11 20.58 7.50
N PRO A 5 17.97 19.82 8.20
CA PRO A 5 18.60 18.61 7.66
C PRO A 5 17.59 17.52 7.31
N PHE A 6 16.41 17.53 7.96
CA PHE A 6 15.32 16.58 7.73
C PHE A 6 14.01 17.30 7.39
N ASP A 7 13.22 16.72 6.48
CA ASP A 7 11.87 17.20 6.15
C ASP A 7 10.83 16.67 7.16
N LEU A 8 11.06 15.45 7.67
CA LEU A 8 10.28 14.82 8.72
C LEU A 8 11.20 14.02 9.65
N ILE A 9 10.95 14.10 10.95
CA ILE A 9 11.51 13.16 11.93
C ILE A 9 10.37 12.46 12.66
N ILE A 10 10.41 11.14 12.75
CA ILE A 10 9.56 10.34 13.62
C ILE A 10 10.38 10.02 14.87
N ARG A 11 9.91 10.45 16.04
CA ARG A 11 10.63 10.39 17.31
C ARG A 11 10.20 9.20 18.15
N ASN A 12 11.14 8.59 18.88
CA ASN A 12 10.87 7.64 19.98
C ASN A 12 9.99 6.43 19.61
N GLY A 13 9.93 6.05 18.33
CA GLY A 13 9.13 4.91 17.89
C GLY A 13 9.85 3.60 18.12
N ARG A 14 9.12 2.50 18.38
CA ARG A 14 9.70 1.16 18.25
C ARG A 14 9.84 0.81 16.78
N VAL A 15 11.02 1.00 16.22
CA VAL A 15 11.30 0.75 14.81
C VAL A 15 11.52 -0.75 14.61
N ILE A 16 10.70 -1.35 13.76
CA ILE A 16 10.84 -2.75 13.35
C ILE A 16 11.20 -2.78 11.86
N ASP A 17 12.46 -3.10 11.56
CA ASP A 17 12.98 -3.24 10.21
C ASP A 17 13.68 -4.61 10.05
N PRO A 18 12.94 -5.63 9.58
CA PRO A 18 13.49 -6.98 9.43
C PRO A 18 14.65 -7.07 8.45
N ALA A 19 14.73 -6.17 7.45
CA ALA A 19 15.79 -6.22 6.44
C ALA A 19 17.16 -5.82 7.03
N ASN A 20 17.14 -5.03 8.10
CA ASN A 20 18.33 -4.58 8.83
C ASN A 20 18.41 -5.19 10.25
N GLU A 21 17.59 -6.21 10.55
CA GLU A 21 17.52 -6.88 11.86
C GLU A 21 17.27 -5.91 13.05
N LEU A 22 16.55 -4.80 12.79
CA LEU A 22 16.30 -3.75 13.78
C LEU A 22 14.98 -3.98 14.51
N ASN A 23 15.03 -3.92 15.84
CA ASN A 23 13.85 -3.95 16.71
C ASN A 23 14.13 -3.22 18.03
N GLU A 24 14.21 -1.89 17.96
CA GLU A 24 14.58 -1.03 19.09
C GLU A 24 13.82 0.31 19.06
N ILE A 25 13.97 1.10 20.13
CA ILE A 25 13.44 2.47 20.16
C ILE A 25 14.44 3.37 19.43
N ALA A 26 13.97 4.05 18.39
CA ALA A 26 14.81 4.93 17.58
C ALA A 26 14.03 6.08 16.95
N ASP A 27 14.78 7.09 16.52
CA ASP A 27 14.32 8.17 15.67
C ASP A 27 14.53 7.80 14.20
N VAL A 28 13.57 8.17 13.34
CA VAL A 28 13.64 7.99 11.89
C VAL A 28 13.64 9.34 11.20
N GLY A 29 14.75 9.67 10.53
CA GLY A 29 14.93 10.89 9.76
C GLY A 29 14.60 10.69 8.27
N VAL A 30 13.77 11.57 7.72
CA VAL A 30 13.36 11.55 6.32
C VAL A 30 13.79 12.85 5.63
N LYS A 31 14.44 12.72 4.47
CA LYS A 31 14.86 13.83 3.61
C LYS A 31 14.63 13.48 2.14
N ASP A 32 14.06 14.41 1.37
CA ASP A 32 13.80 14.25 -0.07
C ASP A 32 13.07 12.94 -0.41
N LYS A 33 12.05 12.61 0.41
CA LYS A 33 11.22 11.38 0.33
C LYS A 33 12.00 10.07 0.54
N LYS A 34 13.20 10.12 1.10
CA LYS A 34 14.00 8.95 1.47
C LYS A 34 14.22 8.92 2.97
N ILE A 35 14.28 7.71 3.52
CA ILE A 35 14.79 7.50 4.88
C ILE A 35 16.31 7.68 4.81
N THR A 36 16.84 8.62 5.58
CA THR A 36 18.27 8.96 5.58
C THR A 36 18.97 8.66 6.89
N SER A 37 18.21 8.44 7.96
CA SER A 37 18.76 8.07 9.26
C SER A 37 17.76 7.23 10.05
N VAL A 38 18.26 6.21 10.74
CA VAL A 38 17.54 5.42 11.74
C VAL A 38 18.52 5.17 12.87
N VAL A 39 18.40 5.94 13.95
CA VAL A 39 19.36 5.95 15.06
C VAL A 39 18.63 6.21 16.39
N PRO A 40 19.20 5.83 17.55
CA PRO A 40 18.52 5.98 18.85
C PRO A 40 18.08 7.43 19.16
N LEU A 41 18.81 8.43 18.68
CA LEU A 41 18.50 9.85 18.87
C LEU A 41 19.05 10.69 17.71
N ILE A 42 18.21 11.56 17.15
CA ILE A 42 18.63 12.61 16.22
C ILE A 42 18.67 13.95 16.98
N GLU A 43 19.84 14.55 17.14
CA GLU A 43 20.01 15.81 17.90
C GLU A 43 19.43 17.02 17.14
N GLU A 44 19.41 16.97 15.82
CA GLU A 44 18.91 18.04 14.97
C GLU A 44 17.37 18.10 14.95
N ARG A 45 16.85 19.28 14.60
CA ARG A 45 15.42 19.49 14.37
C ARG A 45 15.03 19.24 12.92
N GLY A 46 13.86 18.62 12.74
CA GLY A 46 13.21 18.44 11.44
C GLY A 46 12.28 19.61 11.10
N GLN A 47 11.90 19.75 9.83
CA GLN A 47 10.82 20.70 9.45
C GLN A 47 9.48 20.30 10.05
N LYS A 48 9.25 18.99 10.16
CA LYS A 48 8.11 18.38 10.85
C LYS A 48 8.63 17.30 11.78
N GLU A 49 8.02 17.18 12.95
CA GLU A 49 8.35 16.14 13.91
C GLU A 49 7.06 15.47 14.38
N PHE A 50 7.11 14.15 14.55
CA PHE A 50 6.00 13.36 15.05
C PHE A 50 6.50 12.47 16.18
N ASP A 51 5.90 12.57 17.36
CA ASP A 51 6.23 11.71 18.50
C ASP A 51 5.46 10.38 18.38
N ALA A 52 6.21 9.30 18.20
CA ALA A 52 5.69 7.93 18.07
C ALA A 52 5.94 7.12 19.35
N SER A 53 6.13 7.77 20.50
CA SER A 53 6.26 7.11 21.80
C SER A 53 5.12 6.13 22.06
N GLY A 54 5.45 4.87 22.34
CA GLY A 54 4.47 3.80 22.55
C GLY A 54 3.85 3.23 21.28
N CYS A 55 4.22 3.73 20.10
CA CYS A 55 3.81 3.20 18.80
C CYS A 55 4.90 2.33 18.18
N ILE A 56 4.48 1.50 17.21
CA ILE A 56 5.38 0.76 16.34
C ILE A 56 5.56 1.54 15.05
N VAL A 57 6.80 1.65 14.59
CA VAL A 57 7.17 2.24 13.31
C VAL A 57 7.70 1.12 12.41
N THR A 58 7.00 0.85 11.31
CA THR A 58 7.39 -0.20 10.35
C THR A 58 7.51 0.39 8.95
N PRO A 59 8.18 -0.31 8.02
CA PRO A 59 7.93 -0.12 6.61
C PRO A 59 6.43 -0.21 6.31
N GLY A 60 5.98 0.53 5.32
CA GLY A 60 4.60 0.44 4.84
C GLY A 60 4.29 -1.00 4.40
N LEU A 61 3.12 -1.50 4.77
CA LEU A 61 2.74 -2.88 4.49
C LEU A 61 2.47 -3.08 3.00
N ILE A 62 2.65 -4.33 2.54
CA ILE A 62 2.31 -4.78 1.20
C ILE A 62 1.18 -5.79 1.32
N ASP A 63 0.03 -5.49 0.70
CA ASP A 63 -1.07 -6.44 0.58
C ASP A 63 -0.97 -7.16 -0.76
N GLY A 64 -0.69 -8.46 -0.70
CA GLY A 64 -0.48 -9.30 -1.87
C GLY A 64 -1.78 -9.74 -2.56
N HIS A 65 -2.95 -9.48 -1.98
CA HIS A 65 -4.21 -9.94 -2.52
C HIS A 65 -5.37 -9.01 -2.15
N VAL A 66 -5.75 -8.13 -3.08
CA VAL A 66 -6.92 -7.28 -2.94
C VAL A 66 -7.62 -7.09 -4.28
N HIS A 67 -8.92 -6.85 -4.28
CA HIS A 67 -9.67 -6.51 -5.49
C HIS A 67 -9.97 -5.01 -5.49
N ILE A 68 -9.32 -4.23 -6.35
CA ILE A 68 -9.40 -2.74 -6.29
C ILE A 68 -10.21 -2.12 -7.41
N TYR A 69 -10.81 -2.92 -8.31
CA TYR A 69 -11.55 -2.37 -9.44
C TYR A 69 -12.97 -1.92 -9.06
N GLN A 70 -13.01 -0.90 -8.21
CA GLN A 70 -14.20 -0.30 -7.62
C GLN A 70 -15.20 0.10 -8.71
N HIS A 71 -16.48 -0.16 -8.45
CA HIS A 71 -17.62 0.10 -9.33
C HIS A 71 -17.69 -0.73 -10.63
N VAL A 72 -16.63 -1.45 -11.00
CA VAL A 72 -16.61 -2.31 -12.20
C VAL A 72 -16.74 -3.79 -11.85
N THR A 73 -16.17 -4.20 -10.72
CA THR A 73 -16.24 -5.59 -10.22
C THR A 73 -17.01 -5.64 -8.92
N PRO A 74 -17.74 -6.74 -8.62
CA PRO A 74 -18.55 -6.85 -7.40
C PRO A 74 -17.70 -6.83 -6.10
N LEU A 75 -16.44 -7.21 -6.20
CA LEU A 75 -15.50 -7.27 -5.07
C LEU A 75 -14.61 -6.01 -4.96
N GLY A 76 -14.73 -5.08 -5.91
CA GLY A 76 -13.85 -3.93 -6.01
C GLY A 76 -14.01 -2.95 -4.86
N VAL A 77 -12.94 -2.72 -4.10
CA VAL A 77 -12.88 -1.75 -3.01
C VAL A 77 -12.13 -0.48 -3.40
N ASN A 78 -12.38 0.62 -2.67
CA ASN A 78 -11.54 1.81 -2.75
C ASN A 78 -10.19 1.54 -2.07
N VAL A 79 -9.08 1.57 -2.81
CA VAL A 79 -7.76 1.18 -2.27
C VAL A 79 -7.24 2.14 -1.19
N ASP A 80 -7.46 3.45 -1.30
CA ASP A 80 -6.91 4.38 -0.31
C ASP A 80 -7.69 4.33 1.01
N GLU A 81 -9.01 4.16 0.96
CA GLU A 81 -9.86 4.02 2.16
C GLU A 81 -9.71 2.65 2.84
N THR A 82 -9.47 1.60 2.07
CA THR A 82 -9.37 0.23 2.61
C THR A 82 -7.95 -0.14 3.01
N CYS A 83 -6.95 0.17 2.18
CA CYS A 83 -5.57 -0.26 2.37
C CYS A 83 -4.72 0.83 3.05
N LEU A 84 -4.63 2.04 2.46
CA LEU A 84 -3.73 3.08 2.96
C LEU A 84 -4.08 3.53 4.37
N ALA A 85 -5.37 3.68 4.67
CA ALA A 85 -5.85 4.02 6.01
C ALA A 85 -5.47 2.98 7.08
N ARG A 86 -5.05 1.77 6.68
CA ARG A 86 -4.64 0.66 7.55
C ARG A 86 -3.12 0.38 7.49
N GLY A 87 -2.34 1.30 6.91
CA GLY A 87 -0.88 1.19 6.83
C GLY A 87 -0.36 0.39 5.63
N VAL A 88 -1.23 -0.03 4.72
CA VAL A 88 -0.83 -0.69 3.46
C VAL A 88 -0.49 0.37 2.42
N THR A 89 0.78 0.45 2.05
CA THR A 89 1.28 1.46 1.11
C THR A 89 1.40 0.94 -0.32
N THR A 90 1.45 -0.38 -0.48
CA THR A 90 1.49 -1.06 -1.78
C THR A 90 0.49 -2.21 -1.79
N VAL A 91 -0.23 -2.36 -2.90
CA VAL A 91 -1.16 -3.46 -3.11
C VAL A 91 -0.88 -4.20 -4.41
N VAL A 92 -1.29 -5.45 -4.46
CA VAL A 92 -1.35 -6.26 -5.68
C VAL A 92 -2.81 -6.62 -5.95
N ASP A 93 -3.37 -6.03 -7.00
CA ASP A 93 -4.71 -6.38 -7.48
C ASP A 93 -4.74 -7.85 -7.93
N ALA A 94 -5.64 -8.63 -7.32
CA ALA A 94 -5.76 -10.07 -7.50
C ALA A 94 -6.63 -10.43 -8.72
N GLY A 95 -6.32 -9.86 -9.89
CA GLY A 95 -7.03 -10.19 -11.12
C GLY A 95 -8.42 -9.60 -11.22
N SER A 96 -8.66 -8.39 -10.69
CA SER A 96 -9.95 -7.72 -10.93
C SER A 96 -10.14 -7.36 -12.40
N ALA A 97 -9.05 -7.05 -13.12
CA ALA A 97 -9.09 -6.77 -14.55
C ALA A 97 -8.44 -7.87 -15.40
N GLY A 98 -9.00 -8.07 -16.59
CA GLY A 98 -8.41 -8.86 -17.66
C GLY A 98 -7.88 -7.95 -18.78
N ALA A 99 -7.41 -8.53 -19.87
CA ALA A 99 -6.78 -7.79 -20.97
C ALA A 99 -7.66 -6.65 -21.55
N THR A 100 -8.99 -6.80 -21.60
CA THR A 100 -9.87 -5.77 -22.18
C THR A 100 -10.29 -4.70 -21.17
N THR A 101 -10.18 -4.97 -19.87
CA THR A 101 -10.62 -4.06 -18.81
C THR A 101 -9.46 -3.40 -18.06
N PHE A 102 -8.23 -3.91 -18.22
CA PHE A 102 -7.02 -3.38 -17.57
C PHE A 102 -6.73 -1.89 -17.86
N PRO A 103 -6.92 -1.35 -19.09
CA PRO A 103 -6.73 0.08 -19.31
C PRO A 103 -7.59 0.95 -18.39
N GLY A 104 -8.81 0.49 -18.08
CA GLY A 104 -9.71 1.18 -17.14
C GLY A 104 -9.22 1.08 -15.69
N LEU A 105 -8.82 -0.11 -15.23
CA LEU A 105 -8.25 -0.27 -13.88
C LEU A 105 -7.03 0.64 -13.69
N ARG A 106 -6.12 0.66 -14.67
CA ARG A 106 -4.95 1.54 -14.63
C ARG A 106 -5.36 3.02 -14.57
N LYS A 107 -6.24 3.45 -15.48
CA LYS A 107 -6.53 4.88 -15.67
C LYS A 107 -7.33 5.48 -14.52
N PHE A 108 -8.31 4.73 -14.01
CA PHE A 108 -9.29 5.25 -13.07
C PHE A 108 -8.98 4.86 -11.63
N ILE A 109 -8.26 3.77 -11.40
CA ILE A 109 -7.88 3.32 -10.06
C ILE A 109 -6.39 3.60 -9.81
N ALA A 110 -5.49 2.90 -10.50
CA ALA A 110 -4.06 2.93 -10.18
C ALA A 110 -3.43 4.34 -10.28
N GLU A 111 -3.67 5.06 -11.38
CA GLU A 111 -3.12 6.41 -11.59
C GLU A 111 -3.75 7.48 -10.68
N LYS A 112 -4.88 7.18 -10.03
CA LYS A 112 -5.60 8.11 -9.14
C LYS A 112 -5.35 7.84 -7.65
N SER A 113 -4.79 6.68 -7.33
CA SER A 113 -4.56 6.25 -5.96
C SER A 113 -3.27 6.84 -5.40
N LYS A 114 -3.26 7.14 -4.10
CA LYS A 114 -2.03 7.42 -3.36
C LYS A 114 -1.26 6.13 -3.08
N THR A 115 -2.00 5.04 -2.85
CA THR A 115 -1.45 3.70 -2.68
C THR A 115 -0.76 3.25 -3.97
N ARG A 116 0.43 2.65 -3.85
CA ARG A 116 1.10 2.06 -5.00
C ARG A 116 0.36 0.80 -5.43
N VAL A 117 -0.12 0.77 -6.67
CA VAL A 117 -0.89 -0.34 -7.21
C VAL A 117 -0.04 -1.17 -8.18
N LEU A 118 0.03 -2.47 -7.93
CA LEU A 118 0.42 -3.51 -8.88
C LEU A 118 -0.83 -4.34 -9.21
N SER A 119 -0.80 -5.13 -10.28
CA SER A 119 -1.94 -5.96 -10.67
C SER A 119 -1.48 -7.24 -11.35
N LEU A 120 -2.06 -8.36 -10.91
CA LEU A 120 -2.02 -9.63 -11.60
C LEU A 120 -3.10 -9.58 -12.68
N LEU A 121 -2.73 -9.79 -13.95
CA LEU A 121 -3.70 -9.78 -15.02
C LEU A 121 -4.52 -11.07 -14.99
N HIS A 122 -5.85 -10.94 -14.97
CA HIS A 122 -6.75 -12.07 -14.95
C HIS A 122 -6.74 -12.82 -16.30
N ILE A 123 -6.88 -14.16 -16.25
CA ILE A 123 -6.88 -15.01 -17.46
C ILE A 123 -8.10 -14.76 -18.37
N SER A 124 -9.28 -14.56 -17.78
CA SER A 124 -10.45 -14.09 -18.53
C SER A 124 -10.23 -12.66 -19.01
N ALA A 125 -10.50 -12.40 -20.29
CA ALA A 125 -10.32 -11.10 -20.93
C ALA A 125 -11.06 -9.95 -20.20
N HIS A 126 -12.25 -10.22 -19.63
CA HIS A 126 -13.05 -9.22 -18.92
C HIS A 126 -12.71 -9.08 -17.42
N GLY A 127 -11.79 -9.90 -16.89
CA GLY A 127 -11.51 -9.94 -15.45
C GLY A 127 -12.71 -10.41 -14.64
N LEU A 128 -12.91 -9.83 -13.46
CA LEU A 128 -14.03 -10.17 -12.58
C LEU A 128 -15.29 -9.32 -12.84
N ALA A 129 -15.35 -8.57 -13.95
CA ALA A 129 -16.50 -7.73 -14.26
C ALA A 129 -17.81 -8.53 -14.45
N SER A 130 -17.71 -9.81 -14.84
CA SER A 130 -18.85 -10.73 -14.95
C SER A 130 -18.97 -11.68 -13.76
N ALA A 131 -18.10 -11.57 -12.74
CA ALA A 131 -18.21 -12.41 -11.57
C ALA A 131 -19.57 -12.15 -10.92
N GLY A 132 -20.37 -13.20 -10.73
CA GLY A 132 -21.76 -13.10 -10.23
C GLY A 132 -22.85 -12.98 -11.32
N CYS A 133 -22.51 -12.82 -12.60
CA CYS A 133 -23.49 -12.89 -13.70
C CYS A 133 -23.74 -14.32 -14.23
N THR A 134 -23.07 -15.33 -13.68
CA THR A 134 -23.29 -16.75 -14.03
C THR A 134 -24.48 -17.30 -13.24
N SER A 135 -25.70 -16.89 -13.60
CA SER A 135 -26.93 -17.60 -13.20
C SER A 135 -27.20 -18.85 -14.06
N LEU A 136 -26.26 -19.25 -14.92
CA LEU A 136 -26.38 -20.43 -15.77
C LEU A 136 -25.60 -21.62 -15.18
N GLY A 137 -26.18 -22.24 -14.15
CA GLY A 137 -26.17 -23.69 -13.89
C GLY A 137 -24.89 -24.52 -13.99
N ILE A 138 -23.69 -23.91 -14.00
CA ILE A 138 -22.42 -24.62 -14.00
C ILE A 138 -21.60 -24.08 -12.82
N ASP A 139 -21.59 -24.86 -11.74
CA ASP A 139 -20.72 -24.66 -10.58
C ASP A 139 -19.26 -24.88 -10.98
N ILE A 140 -18.63 -23.85 -11.56
CA ILE A 140 -17.17 -23.80 -11.66
C ILE A 140 -16.66 -23.27 -10.33
N ILE A 141 -16.28 -24.20 -9.46
CA ILE A 141 -15.50 -23.94 -8.24
C ILE A 141 -14.20 -23.26 -8.68
N PHE A 142 -14.06 -21.97 -8.36
CA PHE A 142 -12.76 -21.32 -8.37
C PHE A 142 -11.88 -21.99 -7.31
N VAL A 143 -10.87 -22.73 -7.76
CA VAL A 143 -9.74 -23.09 -6.89
C VAL A 143 -8.98 -21.79 -6.63
N LEU A 144 -9.13 -21.28 -5.40
CA LEU A 144 -8.20 -20.31 -4.82
C LEU A 144 -6.79 -20.91 -4.86
N LEU A 145 -5.89 -20.28 -5.62
CA LEU A 145 -4.45 -20.37 -5.39
C LEU A 145 -3.98 -19.06 -4.77
#